data_AF-A0ABD2ZMR0-F1
#
_entry.id   AF-A0ABD2ZMR0-F1
#
_cell.length_a   1.000
_cell.length_b   1.000
_cell.length_c   1.000
_cell.angle_alpha   90.00
_cell.angle_beta   90.00
_cell.angle_gamma   90.00
#
_symmetry.space_group_name_H-M   'P 1'
#
loop_
_entity.id
_entity.type
_entity.pdbx_description
1 polymer ?
#
loop_
_entity_poly.entity_id
_entity_poly.type
_entity_poly.pdbx_seq_one_letter_code
_entity_poly.pdbx_strand_id
1 'polypeptide(L)'
;MAVLEPKARRAQHQPNKDDYSSVTADGAMRPLKKPLNPPPEFICPLSGHLMIDPVIISSSGVTFERLFIENWLKDGNWTCPQTGQLLFNTTPIPNLLIKEIISNWCVEQGIQLPTTQQDVDEETTIANPDRRCLSSLLEKLFRFMKKIIPLFSRG
;
A
#
# COMPACT_ATOMS: atom_id res chain seq x y z
N MET A 1 53.54 -6.59 40.41
CA MET A 1 52.84 -7.66 39.65
C MET A 1 51.36 -7.49 39.94
N ALA A 2 50.43 -7.23 39.02
CA ALA A 2 50.44 -7.02 37.58
C ALA A 2 49.41 -5.92 37.27
N VAL A 3 49.65 -5.15 36.20
CA VAL A 3 48.77 -4.12 35.63
C VAL A 3 47.70 -4.80 34.74
N LEU A 4 46.67 -4.02 34.34
CA LEU A 4 45.74 -4.16 33.19
C LEU A 4 44.28 -4.46 33.60
N GLU A 5 43.21 -3.82 33.12
CA GLU A 5 42.86 -2.59 32.39
C GLU A 5 41.30 -2.58 32.34
N PRO A 6 40.62 -1.45 32.08
CA PRO A 6 39.15 -1.36 32.09
C PRO A 6 38.52 -1.97 30.83
N LYS A 7 37.51 -2.84 30.98
CA LYS A 7 36.80 -3.42 29.82
C LYS A 7 35.82 -2.41 29.19
N ALA A 8 36.38 -1.68 28.22
CA ALA A 8 35.84 -1.09 27.01
C ALA A 8 34.32 -1.22 26.72
N ARG A 9 33.72 -0.06 26.44
CA ARG A 9 32.48 0.11 25.66
C ARG A 9 32.56 -0.72 24.37
N ARG A 10 31.56 -1.57 24.14
CA ARG A 10 31.38 -2.28 22.88
C ARG A 10 31.09 -1.23 21.80
N ALA A 11 32.08 -0.95 20.96
CA ALA A 11 31.89 -0.16 19.76
C ALA A 11 30.79 -0.82 18.92
N GLN A 12 29.67 -0.13 18.75
CA GLN A 12 28.77 -0.42 17.65
C GLN A 12 29.57 -0.11 16.39
N HIS A 13 30.00 -1.16 15.71
CA HIS A 13 30.52 -1.03 14.35
C HIS A 13 29.32 -0.61 13.51
N GLN A 14 29.19 0.70 13.32
CA GLN A 14 28.35 1.28 12.31
C GLN A 14 28.82 0.68 10.97
N PRO A 15 28.00 -0.05 10.20
CA PRO A 15 28.40 -0.40 8.86
C PRO A 15 28.57 0.91 8.08
N ASN A 16 29.78 1.10 7.56
CA ASN A 16 30.20 2.28 6.81
C ASN A 16 29.25 2.47 5.62
N LYS A 17 28.65 3.66 5.48
CA LYS A 17 27.56 3.92 4.51
C LYS A 17 28.01 4.38 3.12
N ASP A 18 29.30 4.25 2.81
CA ASP A 18 29.87 4.92 1.62
C ASP A 18 30.49 3.98 0.57
N ASP A 19 30.42 2.65 0.71
CA ASP A 19 30.98 1.73 -0.29
C ASP A 19 29.90 0.97 -1.08
N TYR A 20 29.42 1.60 -2.16
CA TYR A 20 29.04 0.87 -3.38
C TYR A 20 29.34 1.74 -4.61
N SER A 21 30.61 1.83 -4.96
CA SER A 21 31.04 2.36 -6.25
C SER A 21 30.91 1.27 -7.32
N SER A 22 30.00 1.44 -8.28
CA SER A 22 30.10 0.75 -9.57
C SER A 22 30.42 1.79 -10.63
N VAL A 23 31.67 1.79 -11.10
CA VAL A 23 32.14 2.61 -12.23
C VAL A 23 31.53 2.03 -13.50
N THR A 24 30.71 2.80 -14.22
CA THR A 24 30.40 2.51 -15.64
C THR A 24 31.24 3.41 -16.53
N ALA A 25 31.59 2.90 -17.71
CA ALA A 25 32.64 3.42 -18.59
C ALA A 25 32.33 4.77 -19.28
N ASP A 26 31.22 5.41 -18.93
CA ASP A 26 30.59 6.51 -19.64
C ASP A 26 30.41 7.79 -18.79
N GLY A 27 30.90 7.79 -17.54
CA GLY A 27 31.14 9.03 -16.77
C GLY A 27 29.91 9.83 -16.32
N ALA A 28 28.69 9.35 -16.54
CA ALA A 28 27.46 10.01 -16.08
C ALA A 28 26.98 9.45 -14.74
N MET A 29 27.23 10.19 -13.65
CA MET A 29 26.70 9.88 -12.31
C MET A 29 25.17 10.11 -12.30
N ARG A 30 24.37 9.05 -12.42
CA ARG A 30 22.95 9.12 -12.09
C ARG A 30 22.80 9.08 -10.57
N PRO A 31 21.95 9.92 -9.96
CA PRO A 31 21.71 9.84 -8.52
C PRO A 31 21.21 8.45 -8.15
N LEU A 32 21.90 7.78 -7.22
CA LEU A 32 21.42 6.56 -6.59
C LEU A 32 20.02 6.83 -6.02
N LYS A 33 18.98 6.19 -6.59
CA LYS A 33 17.63 6.22 -6.04
C LYS A 33 17.72 5.72 -4.59
N LYS A 34 17.51 6.62 -3.63
CA LYS A 34 17.24 6.29 -2.23
C LYS A 34 16.22 5.14 -2.18
N PRO A 35 16.31 4.16 -1.26
CA PRO A 35 15.28 3.14 -1.14
C PRO A 35 13.92 3.84 -0.94
N LEU A 36 13.05 3.65 -1.92
CA LEU A 36 11.73 4.28 -1.96
C LEU A 36 10.80 3.44 -1.10
N ASN A 37 10.58 3.89 0.12
CA ASN A 37 9.56 3.28 0.97
C ASN A 37 8.18 3.74 0.47
N PRO A 38 7.30 2.82 0.04
CA PRO A 38 5.93 3.18 -0.28
C PRO A 38 5.22 3.75 0.95
N PRO A 39 4.29 4.70 0.76
CA PRO A 39 3.37 5.10 1.81
C PRO A 39 2.67 3.88 2.44
N PRO A 40 2.48 3.87 3.77
CA PRO A 40 1.91 2.74 4.48
C PRO A 40 0.49 2.39 4.01
N GLU A 41 -0.29 3.37 3.53
CA GLU A 41 -1.59 3.15 2.90
C GLU A 41 -1.56 2.30 1.62
N PHE A 42 -0.40 2.13 0.98
CA PHE A 42 -0.24 1.28 -0.21
C PHE A 42 0.19 -0.14 0.12
N ILE A 43 0.55 -0.38 1.38
CA ILE A 43 0.99 -1.69 1.85
C ILE A 43 -0.23 -2.48 2.32
N CYS A 44 -0.36 -3.70 1.82
CA CYS A 44 -1.35 -4.64 2.31
C CYS A 44 -1.04 -4.99 3.77
N PRO A 45 -1.99 -4.78 4.70
CA PRO A 45 -1.75 -5.07 6.12
C PRO A 45 -1.63 -6.56 6.42
N LEU A 46 -2.10 -7.44 5.52
CA LEU A 46 -2.00 -8.89 5.68
C LEU A 46 -0.69 -9.45 5.11
N SER A 47 -0.21 -8.94 3.96
CA SER A 47 1.02 -9.45 3.34
C SER A 47 2.28 -8.65 3.69
N GLY A 48 2.13 -7.39 4.12
CA GLY A 48 3.25 -6.47 4.32
C GLY A 48 3.90 -5.96 3.03
N HIS A 49 3.30 -6.24 1.86
CA HIS A 49 3.82 -5.85 0.55
C HIS A 49 2.92 -4.83 -0.13
N LEU A 50 3.47 -4.10 -1.12
CA LEU A 50 2.72 -3.18 -1.96
C LEU A 50 1.55 -3.91 -2.63
N MET A 51 0.35 -3.31 -2.58
CA MET A 51 -0.83 -3.86 -3.22
C MET A 51 -0.75 -3.69 -4.75
N ILE A 52 -0.90 -4.79 -5.47
CA ILE A 52 -1.01 -4.86 -6.93
C ILE A 52 -2.49 -4.91 -7.34
N ASP A 53 -3.28 -5.71 -6.61
CA ASP A 53 -4.73 -5.80 -6.80
C ASP A 53 -5.49 -5.49 -5.51
N PRO A 54 -5.59 -4.18 -5.15
CA PRO A 54 -6.23 -3.77 -3.91
C PRO A 54 -7.74 -4.04 -3.94
N VAL A 55 -8.23 -4.77 -2.93
CA VAL A 55 -9.66 -5.05 -2.69
C VAL A 55 -10.05 -4.62 -1.28
N ILE A 56 -11.26 -4.10 -1.11
CA ILE A 56 -11.81 -3.69 0.18
C ILE A 56 -12.77 -4.73 0.72
N ILE A 57 -12.66 -5.03 2.02
CA ILE A 57 -13.67 -5.76 2.77
C ILE A 57 -14.61 -4.75 3.41
N SER A 58 -15.78 -4.52 2.82
CA SER A 58 -16.69 -3.42 3.15
C SER A 58 -17.07 -3.33 4.62
N SER A 59 -17.22 -4.47 5.30
CA SER A 59 -17.57 -4.55 6.73
C SER A 59 -16.47 -4.01 7.64
N SER A 60 -15.20 -4.14 7.24
CA SER A 60 -14.04 -3.62 7.97
C SER A 60 -13.55 -2.26 7.46
N GLY A 61 -13.87 -1.93 6.21
CA GLY A 61 -13.35 -0.75 5.51
C GLY A 61 -11.85 -0.83 5.15
N VAL A 62 -11.19 -1.96 5.41
CA VAL A 62 -9.76 -2.14 5.16
C VAL A 62 -9.53 -2.67 3.74
N THR A 63 -8.49 -2.15 3.08
CA THR A 63 -8.04 -2.61 1.76
C THR A 63 -6.88 -3.59 1.93
N PHE A 64 -6.93 -4.69 1.18
CA PHE A 64 -5.95 -5.76 1.18
C PHE A 64 -5.54 -6.09 -0.25
N GLU A 65 -4.44 -6.82 -0.40
CA GLU A 65 -4.13 -7.54 -1.63
C GLU A 65 -5.10 -8.71 -1.81
N ARG A 66 -5.71 -8.85 -3.00
CA ARG A 66 -6.75 -9.85 -3.30
C ARG A 66 -6.33 -11.26 -2.91
N LEU A 67 -5.18 -11.71 -3.38
CA LEU A 67 -4.71 -13.08 -3.17
C LEU A 67 -4.69 -13.45 -1.68
N PHE A 68 -4.19 -12.54 -0.85
CA PHE A 68 -3.99 -12.79 0.57
C PHE A 68 -5.32 -12.81 1.33
N ILE A 69 -6.22 -11.85 1.06
CA ILE A 69 -7.51 -11.83 1.75
C ILE A 69 -8.43 -12.96 1.28
N GLU A 70 -8.40 -13.34 0.01
CA GLU A 70 -9.15 -14.49 -0.49
C GLU A 70 -8.68 -15.79 0.17
N ASN A 71 -7.36 -15.99 0.33
CA ASN A 71 -6.83 -17.16 1.03
C ASN A 71 -7.23 -17.17 2.51
N TRP A 72 -7.10 -16.04 3.19
CA TRP A 72 -7.53 -15.89 4.59
C TRP A 72 -8.99 -16.32 4.79
N LEU A 73 -9.89 -15.89 3.90
CA LEU A 73 -11.31 -16.24 3.94
C LEU A 73 -11.56 -17.71 3.58
N LYS A 74 -10.82 -18.27 2.61
CA LYS A 74 -10.90 -19.69 2.23
C LYS A 74 -10.48 -20.63 3.37
N ASP A 75 -9.54 -20.20 4.20
CA ASP A 75 -9.11 -20.92 5.41
C ASP A 75 -10.18 -20.90 6.53
N GLY A 76 -11.35 -20.31 6.28
CA GLY A 76 -12.46 -20.27 7.22
C GLY A 76 -12.29 -19.20 8.30
N ASN A 77 -11.46 -18.18 8.06
CA ASN A 77 -11.35 -17.05 8.98
C ASN A 77 -12.43 -16.00 8.68
N TRP A 78 -13.31 -15.76 9.64
CA TRP A 78 -14.43 -14.80 9.53
C TRP A 78 -14.17 -13.49 10.26
N THR A 79 -12.91 -13.21 10.58
CA THR A 79 -12.49 -11.99 11.27
C THR A 79 -11.54 -11.20 10.41
N CYS A 80 -11.63 -9.87 10.47
CA CYS A 80 -10.67 -8.98 9.82
C CYS A 80 -9.26 -9.21 10.41
N PRO A 81 -8.24 -9.50 9.59
CA PRO A 81 -6.88 -9.71 10.09
C PRO A 81 -6.30 -8.49 10.80
N GLN A 82 -6.72 -7.29 10.39
CA GLN A 82 -6.21 -6.02 10.91
C GLN A 82 -6.98 -5.51 12.14
N THR A 83 -8.32 -5.62 12.13
CA THR A 83 -9.17 -5.03 13.17
C THR A 83 -9.71 -6.04 14.17
N GLY A 84 -9.61 -7.34 13.88
CA GLY A 84 -10.21 -8.42 14.69
C GLY A 84 -11.73 -8.49 14.66
N GLN A 85 -12.41 -7.61 13.91
CA GLN A 85 -13.87 -7.56 13.83
C GLN A 85 -14.43 -8.71 12.99
N LEU A 86 -15.63 -9.20 13.35
CA LEU A 86 -16.35 -10.20 12.56
C LEU A 86 -16.75 -9.62 11.19
N LEU A 87 -16.51 -10.40 10.13
CA LEU A 87 -16.85 -10.06 8.75
C LEU A 87 -18.24 -10.61 8.42
N PHE A 88 -19.26 -9.75 8.44
CA PHE A 88 -20.62 -10.13 8.02
C PHE A 88 -20.75 -10.34 6.50
N ASN A 89 -19.90 -9.66 5.75
CA ASN A 89 -19.74 -9.82 4.31
C ASN A 89 -18.26 -10.03 4.03
N THR A 90 -17.94 -11.14 3.38
CA THR A 90 -16.59 -11.59 3.04
C THR A 90 -16.26 -11.37 1.57
N THR A 91 -17.18 -10.85 0.76
CA THR A 91 -16.94 -10.59 -0.66
C THR A 91 -15.92 -9.46 -0.83
N PRO A 92 -14.73 -9.74 -1.39
CA PRO A 92 -13.75 -8.68 -1.67
C PRO A 92 -14.22 -7.83 -2.85
N ILE A 93 -14.27 -6.52 -2.65
CA ILE A 93 -14.69 -5.57 -3.70
C ILE A 93 -13.45 -4.85 -4.24
N PRO A 94 -13.22 -4.76 -5.56
CA PRO A 94 -12.10 -4.01 -6.11
C PRO A 94 -12.05 -2.55 -5.64
N ASN A 95 -10.89 -2.09 -5.17
CA ASN A 95 -10.66 -0.70 -4.81
C ASN A 95 -9.88 0.02 -5.92
N LEU A 96 -10.60 0.42 -6.97
CA LEU A 96 -10.03 1.02 -8.18
C LEU A 96 -9.30 2.35 -7.89
N LEU A 97 -9.76 3.12 -6.89
CA LEU A 97 -9.12 4.36 -6.50
C LEU A 97 -7.71 4.11 -5.95
N ILE A 98 -7.58 3.17 -5.01
CA ILE A 98 -6.26 2.81 -4.46
C ILE A 98 -5.37 2.21 -5.54
N LYS A 99 -5.93 1.41 -6.46
CA LYS A 99 -5.20 0.87 -7.62
C LYS A 99 -4.61 1.98 -8.50
N GLU A 100 -5.40 3.00 -8.84
CA GLU A 100 -4.95 4.13 -9.65
C GLU A 100 -3.86 4.95 -8.92
N ILE A 101 -4.05 5.24 -7.62
CA ILE A 101 -3.08 6.00 -6.83
C ILE A 101 -1.75 5.26 -6.70
N ILE A 102 -1.77 3.95 -6.41
CA ILE A 102 -0.56 3.12 -6.34
C ILE A 102 0.14 3.04 -7.69
N SER A 103 -0.62 2.88 -8.78
CA SER A 103 -0.07 2.86 -10.13
C SER A 103 0.65 4.16 -10.47
N ASN A 104 0.03 5.31 -10.20
CA ASN A 104 0.65 6.61 -10.42
C ASN A 104 1.92 6.78 -9.59
N TRP A 105 1.89 6.41 -8.32
CA TRP A 105 3.08 6.42 -7.46
C TRP A 105 4.19 5.54 -8.02
N CYS A 106 3.88 4.34 -8.51
CA CYS A 106 4.86 3.44 -9.11
C CYS A 106 5.51 4.06 -10.35
N VAL A 107 4.73 4.70 -11.22
CA VAL A 107 5.26 5.39 -12.41
C VAL A 107 6.22 6.51 -12.01
N GLU A 108 5.85 7.35 -11.04
CA GLU A 108 6.71 8.42 -10.51
C GLU A 108 8.02 7.87 -9.92
N GLN A 109 7.94 6.71 -9.26
CA GLN A 109 9.09 6.02 -8.68
C GLN A 109 9.88 5.19 -9.70
N GLY A 110 9.40 5.05 -10.95
CA GLY A 110 9.97 4.17 -11.97
C GLY A 110 9.93 2.68 -11.60
N ILE A 111 8.90 2.28 -10.86
CA ILE A 111 8.58 0.90 -10.49
C ILE A 111 7.59 0.35 -11.53
N GLN A 112 7.88 -0.83 -12.08
CA GLN A 112 6.96 -1.52 -12.98
C GLN A 112 6.10 -2.50 -12.16
N LEU A 113 4.79 -2.29 -12.13
CA LEU A 113 3.85 -3.21 -11.49
C LEU A 113 3.53 -4.38 -12.45
N PRO A 114 3.41 -5.62 -11.94
CA PRO A 114 2.83 -6.71 -12.72
C PRO A 114 1.39 -6.34 -13.15
N THR A 115 1.08 -6.50 -14.44
CA THR A 115 -0.28 -6.31 -14.93
C THR A 115 -1.15 -7.47 -14.46
N THR A 116 -2.14 -7.20 -13.61
CA THR A 116 -3.16 -8.20 -13.25
C THR A 116 -4.01 -8.51 -14.48
N GLN A 117 -3.77 -9.66 -15.12
CA GLN A 117 -4.60 -10.15 -16.22
C GLN A 117 -5.96 -10.64 -15.68
N GLN A 118 -6.95 -9.76 -15.60
CA GLN A 118 -8.35 -10.15 -15.44
C GLN A 118 -9.34 -9.42 -16.37
N ASP A 119 -8.86 -8.56 -17.28
CA ASP A 119 -9.68 -7.96 -18.34
C ASP A 119 -9.07 -8.26 -19.72
N VAL A 120 -9.11 -9.52 -20.14
CA VAL A 120 -9.06 -9.88 -21.56
C VAL A 120 -10.29 -10.73 -21.80
N ASP A 121 -11.38 -10.05 -22.16
CA ASP A 121 -12.45 -10.50 -23.07
C ASP A 121 -13.61 -9.46 -23.00
N GLU A 122 -13.40 -8.28 -23.58
CA GLU A 122 -14.41 -7.56 -24.39
C GLU A 122 -13.84 -6.22 -24.85
N GLU A 123 -13.33 -6.22 -26.07
CA GLU A 123 -13.12 -5.01 -26.82
C GLU A 123 -14.47 -4.44 -27.25
N THR A 124 -14.91 -3.35 -26.64
CA THR A 124 -15.72 -2.36 -27.34
C THR A 124 -15.35 -0.96 -26.85
N THR A 125 -14.73 -0.23 -27.77
CA THR A 125 -14.54 1.22 -27.78
C THR A 125 -15.70 2.02 -27.17
N ILE A 126 -15.48 2.70 -26.04
CA ILE A 126 -16.16 3.98 -25.74
C ILE A 126 -15.16 4.88 -24.99
N ALA A 127 -14.88 6.06 -25.55
CA ALA A 127 -14.17 7.13 -24.86
C ALA A 127 -14.88 7.44 -23.52
N ASN A 128 -14.22 7.14 -22.40
CA ASN A 128 -14.77 7.27 -21.06
C ASN A 128 -15.17 8.73 -20.76
N PRO A 129 -16.46 9.05 -20.57
CA PRO A 129 -16.89 10.39 -20.24
C PRO A 129 -17.42 10.43 -18.80
N ASP A 130 -16.62 10.21 -17.74
CA ASP A 130 -17.18 10.37 -16.38
C ASP A 130 -16.26 10.80 -15.23
N ARG A 131 -15.16 11.50 -15.51
CA ARG A 131 -14.41 12.23 -14.45
C ARG A 131 -15.27 13.26 -13.70
N ARG A 132 -16.41 13.69 -14.26
CA ARG A 132 -17.34 14.67 -13.66
C ARG A 132 -18.35 14.06 -12.69
N CYS A 133 -18.65 12.76 -12.79
CA CYS A 133 -19.59 12.10 -11.90
C CYS A 133 -18.94 11.73 -10.55
N LEU A 134 -17.67 11.30 -10.58
CA LEU A 134 -16.90 10.94 -9.38
C LEU A 134 -16.75 12.13 -8.41
N SER A 135 -16.52 13.34 -8.92
CA SER A 135 -16.42 14.54 -8.06
C SER A 135 -17.73 14.84 -7.32
N SER A 136 -18.88 14.67 -7.99
CA SER A 136 -20.20 14.83 -7.38
C SER A 136 -20.48 13.75 -6.33
N LEU A 137 -20.08 12.51 -6.59
CA LEU A 137 -20.21 11.41 -5.64
C LEU A 137 -19.32 11.61 -4.41
N LEU A 138 -18.06 12.04 -4.61
CA LEU A 138 -17.13 12.38 -3.53
C LEU A 138 -17.66 13.54 -2.66
N GLU A 139 -18.20 14.60 -3.27
CA GLU A 139 -18.82 15.70 -2.54
C GLU A 139 -20.04 15.26 -1.72
N LYS A 140 -20.89 14.39 -2.29
CA LYS A 140 -22.04 13.83 -1.57
C LYS A 140 -21.59 12.96 -0.39
N LEU A 141 -20.59 12.11 -0.59
CA LEU A 141 -20.00 11.28 0.47
C LEU A 141 -19.37 12.15 1.57
N PHE A 142 -18.63 13.20 1.22
CA PHE A 142 -18.01 14.11 2.18
C PHE A 142 -19.06 14.90 2.99
N ARG A 143 -20.14 15.36 2.33
CA ARG A 143 -21.29 15.98 3.00
C ARG A 143 -22.02 15.00 3.92
N PHE A 144 -22.16 13.75 3.50
CA PHE A 144 -22.77 12.70 4.30
C PHE A 144 -21.92 12.37 5.53
N MET A 145 -20.61 12.23 5.38
CA MET A 145 -19.67 12.03 6.48
C MET A 145 -19.69 13.21 7.47
N LYS A 146 -19.73 14.45 6.99
CA LYS A 146 -19.90 15.65 7.83
C LYS A 146 -21.22 15.69 8.61
N LYS A 147 -22.26 14.98 8.16
CA LYS A 147 -23.53 14.83 8.89
C LYS A 147 -23.53 13.71 9.93
N ILE A 148 -22.59 12.77 9.86
CA ILE A 148 -22.45 11.65 10.80
C ILE A 148 -21.48 12.00 11.95
N ILE A 149 -20.46 12.83 11.68
CA ILE A 149 -19.47 13.27 12.68
C ILE A 149 -20.05 14.05 13.89
N PRO A 150 -21.21 14.75 13.88
CA PRO A 150 -21.65 15.49 15.05
C PRO A 150 -22.27 14.63 16.16
N LEU A 151 -22.20 13.28 16.11
CA LEU A 151 -22.58 12.43 17.25
C LEU A 151 -21.49 12.30 18.34
N PHE A 152 -20.31 12.92 18.18
CA PHE A 152 -19.22 12.82 19.17
C PHE A 152 -18.78 14.16 19.82
N SER A 153 -19.58 15.23 19.73
CA SER A 153 -19.25 16.53 20.38
C SER A 153 -20.32 17.05 21.34
N ARG A 154 -21.03 16.15 22.03
CA ARG A 154 -21.76 16.50 23.27
C ARG A 154 -21.35 15.56 24.39
N GLY A 155 -20.22 15.88 25.00
CA GLY A 155 -19.82 15.54 26.36
C GLY A 155 -19.35 16.82 27.03
#